data_AF-A0A0F7FCQ3-F1
#
_entry.id   AF-A0A0F7FCQ3-F1
#
_cell.length_a   1.000
_cell.length_b   1.000
_cell.length_c   1.000
_cell.angle_alpha   90.00
_cell.angle_beta   90.00
_cell.angle_gamma   90.00
#
_symmetry.space_group_name_H-M   'P 1'
#
loop_
_entity.id
_entity.type
_entity.pdbx_description
1 polymer ?
#
loop_
_entity_poly.entity_id
_entity_poly.type
_entity_poly.pdbx_seq_one_letter_code
_entity_poly.pdbx_strand_id
1 'polypeptide(L)'
;MAVVLIEEDDLKALIRSAVEEGVAGIKTNDLPPFMRRQEFMDFMGIGSAKANELFKRKGFPVTWEFGHPRVITSLLVKWAEDNSEWVDKHAGDEWKRRREAM
;
A
#
# COMPACT_ATOMS: atom_id res chain seq x y z
N MET A 1 6.66 -34.12 -34.54
CA MET A 1 7.02 -33.34 -33.34
C MET A 1 7.90 -32.20 -33.81
N ALA A 2 7.40 -30.96 -33.77
CA ALA A 2 8.16 -29.79 -34.20
C ALA A 2 8.90 -29.22 -32.99
N VAL A 3 10.22 -29.04 -33.13
CA VAL A 3 11.05 -28.37 -32.12
C VAL A 3 11.26 -26.94 -32.62
N VAL A 4 10.86 -25.97 -31.80
CA VAL A 4 11.09 -24.55 -32.08
C VAL A 4 12.38 -24.15 -31.37
N LEU A 5 13.36 -23.68 -32.15
CA LEU A 5 14.56 -23.04 -31.63
C LEU A 5 14.24 -21.55 -31.42
N ILE A 6 14.37 -21.10 -30.17
CA ILE A 6 14.20 -19.70 -29.78
C ILE A 6 15.54 -19.25 -29.24
N GLU A 7 16.03 -18.10 -29.71
CA GLU A 7 17.25 -17.50 -29.16
C GLU A 7 16.99 -16.94 -27.76
N GLU A 8 18.02 -16.88 -26.91
CA GLU A 8 17.87 -16.44 -25.52
C GLU A 8 17.28 -15.02 -25.42
N ASP A 9 17.66 -14.14 -26.35
CA ASP A 9 17.19 -12.76 -26.38
C ASP A 9 15.71 -12.66 -26.79
N ASP A 10 15.26 -13.51 -27.71
CA ASP A 10 13.85 -13.61 -28.10
C ASP A 10 12.98 -14.09 -26.92
N LEU A 11 13.49 -15.07 -26.16
CA LEU A 11 12.81 -15.55 -24.96
C LEU A 11 12.71 -14.46 -23.88
N LYS A 12 13.79 -13.69 -23.65
CA LYS A 12 13.77 -12.56 -22.72
C LYS A 12 12.79 -11.49 -23.15
N ALA A 13 12.73 -11.19 -24.44
CA ALA A 13 11.80 -10.20 -24.99
C ALA A 13 10.34 -10.65 -24.80
N LEU A 14 10.03 -11.91 -25.08
CA LEU A 14 8.71 -12.51 -24.85
C LEU A 14 8.29 -12.46 -23.38
N ILE A 15 9.18 -12.84 -22.47
CA ILE A 15 8.89 -12.80 -21.02
C ILE A 15 8.66 -11.36 -20.58
N ARG A 16 9.50 -10.40 -21.01
CA ARG A 16 9.31 -8.98 -20.65
C ARG A 16 7.97 -8.45 -21.13
N SER A 17 7.62 -8.70 -22.40
CA SER A 17 6.33 -8.28 -22.97
C SER A 17 5.15 -8.91 -22.21
N ALA A 18 5.19 -10.21 -21.93
CA ALA A 18 4.13 -10.88 -21.17
C ALA A 18 4.01 -10.35 -19.73
N VAL A 19 5.14 -10.04 -19.09
CA VAL A 19 5.15 -9.41 -17.77
C VAL A 19 4.58 -8.01 -17.85
N GLU A 20 5.09 -7.15 -18.74
CA GLU A 20 4.65 -5.76 -18.93
C GLU A 20 3.15 -5.67 -19.20
N GLU A 21 2.60 -6.52 -20.07
CA GLU A 21 1.16 -6.63 -20.32
C GLU A 21 0.39 -7.06 -19.06
N GLY A 22 0.96 -8.00 -18.29
CA GLY A 22 0.40 -8.44 -17.01
C GLY A 22 0.39 -7.35 -15.94
N VAL A 23 1.38 -6.44 -15.92
CA VAL A 23 1.46 -5.34 -14.94
C VAL A 23 0.77 -4.06 -15.42
N ALA A 24 0.55 -3.86 -16.72
CA ALA A 24 -0.01 -2.64 -17.29
C ALA A 24 -1.43 -2.30 -16.79
N GLY A 25 -2.19 -3.30 -16.31
CA GLY A 25 -3.50 -3.10 -15.67
C GLY A 25 -3.44 -2.79 -14.17
N ILE A 26 -2.28 -2.97 -13.54
CA ILE A 26 -2.05 -2.63 -12.14
C ILE A 26 -1.76 -1.13 -12.11
N LYS A 27 -2.82 -0.32 -12.00
CA LYS A 27 -2.66 1.03 -11.45
C LYS A 27 -2.13 0.84 -10.05
N THR A 28 -0.82 0.95 -9.87
CA THR A 28 -0.28 1.28 -8.56
C THR A 28 -0.98 2.59 -8.22
N ASN A 29 -1.94 2.56 -7.29
CA ASN A 29 -2.35 3.77 -6.60
C ASN A 29 -1.08 4.24 -5.92
N ASP A 30 -0.26 5.02 -6.62
CA ASP A 30 1.01 5.56 -6.16
C ASP A 30 0.69 6.63 -5.11
N LEU A 31 0.14 6.18 -3.99
CA LEU A 31 0.08 6.96 -2.79
C LEU A 31 1.54 7.26 -2.44
N PRO A 32 1.87 8.54 -2.22
CA PRO A 32 3.24 8.90 -1.93
C PRO A 32 3.68 8.11 -0.68
N PRO A 33 4.89 7.53 -0.65
CA PRO A 33 5.35 6.75 0.50
C PRO A 33 5.27 7.51 1.82
N PHE A 34 5.38 8.84 1.75
CA PHE A 34 5.18 9.78 2.84
C PHE A 34 4.18 10.85 2.42
N MET A 35 2.98 10.82 3.00
CA MET A 35 1.96 11.84 2.76
C MET A 35 2.19 13.07 3.61
N ARG A 36 2.11 14.24 2.97
CA ARG A 36 1.89 15.52 3.64
C ARG A 36 0.53 15.50 4.34
N ARG A 37 0.36 16.39 5.32
CA ARG A 37 -0.92 16.56 6.02
C ARG A 37 -2.10 16.78 5.06
N GLN A 38 -1.92 17.64 4.06
CA GLN A 38 -2.99 17.93 3.09
C GLN A 38 -3.33 16.69 2.25
N GLU A 39 -2.32 15.98 1.75
CA GLU A 39 -2.52 14.74 0.98
C GLU A 39 -3.23 13.67 1.79
N PHE A 40 -2.87 13.51 3.08
CA PHE A 40 -3.57 12.61 3.98
C PHE A 40 -5.04 13.02 4.19
N MET A 41 -5.30 14.32 4.35
CA MET A 41 -6.67 14.84 4.50
C MET A 41 -7.51 14.59 3.25
N ASP A 42 -6.95 14.86 2.07
CA ASP A 42 -7.60 14.66 0.78
C ASP A 42 -7.85 13.17 0.52
N PHE A 43 -6.86 12.32 0.81
CA PHE A 43 -6.94 10.87 0.66
C PHE A 43 -8.01 10.26 1.57
N MET A 44 -8.08 10.68 2.83
CA MET A 44 -9.05 10.14 3.80
C MET A 44 -10.41 10.83 3.74
N GLY A 45 -10.54 11.94 3.01
CA GLY A 45 -11.77 12.76 2.98
C GLY A 45 -12.10 13.38 4.34
N ILE A 46 -11.09 13.82 5.12
CA ILE A 46 -11.28 14.36 6.47
C ILE A 46 -10.80 15.80 6.63
N GLY A 47 -11.44 16.52 7.55
CA GLY A 47 -11.04 17.89 7.92
C GLY A 47 -9.81 17.96 8.84
N SER A 48 -9.27 19.17 8.97
CA SER A 48 -8.06 19.47 9.75
C SER A 48 -8.18 19.09 11.24
N ALA A 49 -9.35 19.26 11.85
CA ALA A 49 -9.59 18.90 13.24
C ALA A 49 -9.38 17.39 13.48
N LYS A 50 -9.99 16.55 12.65
CA LYS A 50 -9.84 15.09 12.74
C LYS A 50 -8.41 14.64 12.43
N ALA A 51 -7.76 15.26 11.44
CA ALA A 51 -6.34 14.99 11.17
C ALA A 51 -5.44 15.31 12.38
N ASN A 52 -5.71 16.42 13.10
CA ASN A 52 -4.97 16.78 14.32
C ASN A 52 -5.20 15.78 15.46
N GLU A 53 -6.44 15.31 15.63
CA GLU A 53 -6.78 14.28 16.60
C GLU A 53 -6.00 12.98 16.32
N LEU A 54 -6.01 12.52 15.05
CA LEU A 54 -5.29 11.31 14.64
C LEU A 54 -3.77 11.45 14.83
N PHE A 55 -3.19 12.59 14.46
CA PHE A 55 -1.74 12.81 14.59
C PHE A 55 -1.27 12.85 16.05
N LYS A 56 -2.18 13.06 17.01
CA LYS A 56 -1.91 12.99 18.45
C LYS A 56 -2.22 11.63 19.06
N ARG A 57 -2.89 10.73 18.33
CA ARG A 57 -3.23 9.39 18.82
C ARG A 57 -1.97 8.55 18.93
N LYS A 58 -1.78 7.92 20.09
CA LYS A 58 -0.66 7.02 20.33
C LYS A 58 -0.67 5.88 19.31
N GLY A 59 0.48 5.62 18.68
CA GLY A 59 0.65 4.57 17.68
C GLY A 59 0.15 4.93 16.27
N PHE A 60 -0.40 6.13 16.06
CA PHE A 60 -0.72 6.59 14.71
C PHE A 60 0.57 6.83 13.91
N PRO A 61 0.67 6.42 12.62
CA PRO A 61 1.92 6.39 11.87
C PRO A 61 2.32 7.75 11.28
N VAL A 62 2.50 8.73 12.16
CA VAL A 62 3.00 10.06 11.83
C VAL A 62 4.45 10.21 12.30
N THR A 63 5.31 10.75 11.45
CA THR A 63 6.70 11.13 11.79
C THR A 63 6.88 12.64 11.69
N TRP A 64 7.71 13.19 12.60
CA TRP A 64 8.05 14.61 12.70
C TRP A 64 9.52 14.89 12.34
N GLU A 65 10.29 13.86 11.97
CA GLU A 65 11.74 13.94 11.72
C GLU A 65 12.10 14.82 10.51
N PHE A 66 11.15 15.06 9.61
CA PHE A 66 11.34 15.91 8.42
C PHE A 66 11.01 17.39 8.67
N GLY A 67 10.89 17.84 9.93
CA GLY A 67 10.52 19.21 10.31
C GLY A 67 9.02 19.55 10.17
N HIS A 68 8.25 18.71 9.48
CA HIS A 68 6.80 18.81 9.33
C HIS A 68 6.20 17.41 9.43
N PRO A 69 4.93 17.26 9.87
CA PRO A 69 4.32 15.95 10.01
C PRO A 69 4.17 15.28 8.63
N ARG A 70 4.56 14.02 8.58
CA ARG A 70 4.37 13.12 7.44
C ARG A 70 3.71 11.83 7.91
N VAL A 71 2.75 11.33 7.14
CA VAL A 71 2.12 10.03 7.38
C VAL A 71 2.83 8.99 6.53
N ILE A 72 3.31 7.91 7.16
CA ILE A 72 3.99 6.82 6.45
C ILE A 72 2.91 5.90 5.87
N THR A 73 2.77 5.86 4.55
CA THR A 73 1.62 5.25 3.88
C THR A 73 1.49 3.75 4.15
N SER A 74 2.60 3.01 4.10
CA SER A 74 2.59 1.57 4.41
C SER A 74 2.14 1.28 5.84
N LEU A 75 2.58 2.10 6.80
CA LEU A 75 2.19 1.96 8.20
C LEU A 75 0.76 2.45 8.45
N LEU A 76 0.25 3.41 7.67
CA LEU A 76 -1.15 3.83 7.74
C LEU A 76 -2.09 2.67 7.40
N VAL A 77 -1.76 1.93 6.34
CA VAL A 77 -2.54 0.74 5.95
C VAL A 77 -2.53 -0.29 7.07
N LYS A 78 -1.35 -0.68 7.57
CA LYS A 78 -1.24 -1.62 8.70
C LYS A 78 -2.01 -1.14 9.94
N TRP A 79 -1.83 0.13 10.31
CA TRP A 79 -2.53 0.72 11.45
C TRP A 79 -4.05 0.67 11.29
N ALA A 80 -4.57 0.94 10.08
CA ALA A 80 -6.00 0.88 9.82
C ALA A 80 -6.55 -0.56 9.94
N GLU A 81 -5.79 -1.55 9.49
CA GLU A 81 -6.12 -2.97 9.63
C GLU A 81 -6.13 -3.41 11.10
N ASP A 82 -5.18 -2.93 11.89
CA ASP A 82 -5.03 -3.25 13.33
C ASP A 82 -6.04 -2.50 14.22
N ASN A 83 -6.58 -1.38 13.76
CA ASN A 83 -7.47 -0.50 14.54
C ASN A 83 -8.92 -0.49 13.99
N SER A 84 -9.28 -1.43 13.12
CA SER A 84 -10.62 -1.55 12.56
C SER A 84 -11.37 -2.74 13.17
N GLU A 85 -12.37 -2.45 14.00
CA GLU A 85 -13.27 -3.49 14.52
C GLU A 85 -13.96 -4.29 13.41
N TRP A 86 -14.20 -3.66 12.26
CA TRP A 86 -14.81 -4.33 11.12
C TRP A 86 -13.90 -5.43 10.59
N VAL A 87 -12.59 -5.17 10.48
CA VAL A 87 -11.61 -6.16 10.04
C VAL A 87 -11.58 -7.33 11.00
N ASP A 88 -11.59 -7.08 12.31
CA ASP A 88 -11.61 -8.16 13.31
C ASP A 88 -12.86 -9.05 13.20
N LYS A 89 -14.02 -8.45 12.96
CA LYS A 89 -15.31 -9.15 12.91
C LYS A 89 -15.57 -9.85 11.58
N HIS A 90 -15.05 -9.32 10.47
CA HIS A 90 -15.49 -9.72 9.13
C HIS A 90 -14.38 -10.21 8.20
N ALA A 91 -13.11 -9.92 8.48
CA ALA A 91 -12.03 -10.47 7.66
C ALA A 91 -11.92 -11.99 7.84
N GLY A 92 -11.64 -12.71 6.75
CA GLY A 92 -11.52 -14.16 6.74
C GLY A 92 -10.31 -14.67 7.52
N ASP A 93 -10.32 -15.96 7.86
CA ASP A 93 -9.27 -16.59 8.69
C ASP A 93 -7.88 -16.49 8.07
N GLU A 94 -7.78 -16.55 6.74
CA GLU A 94 -6.52 -16.35 6.02
C GLU A 94 -5.92 -14.97 6.29
N TRP A 95 -6.75 -13.93 6.25
CA TRP A 95 -6.33 -12.57 6.54
C TRP A 95 -5.81 -12.42 7.97
N LYS A 96 -6.55 -13.01 8.94
CA LYS A 96 -6.19 -12.99 10.36
C LYS A 96 -4.84 -13.68 10.61
N ARG A 97 -4.62 -14.86 10.02
CA ARG A 97 -3.34 -15.58 10.10
C ARG A 97 -2.17 -14.77 9.53
N ARG A 98 -2.39 -14.11 8.38
CA ARG A 98 -1.35 -13.28 7.76
C ARG A 98 -0.96 -12.09 8.65
N ARG A 99 -1.95 -11.44 9.28
CA ARG A 99 -1.72 -10.34 10.23
C ARG A 99 -0.90 -10.78 11.44
N GLU A 100 -1.18 -11.96 12.00
CA GLU A 100 -0.44 -12.50 13.15
C GLU A 100 1.02 -12.86 12.83
N ALA A 101 1.33 -13.15 11.56
CA ALA A 101 2.67 -13.50 11.11
C ALA A 101 3.57 -12.29 10.76
N MET A 102 3.04 -11.06 10.76
CA MET A 102 3.73 -9.81 10.38
C MET A 102 4.13 -8.92 11.58
#